data_AF-A0A5A8AIZ9-F1
#
_entry.id   AF-A0A5A8AIZ9-F1
#
_cell.length_a   1.000
_cell.length_b   1.000
_cell.length_c   1.000
_cell.angle_alpha   90.00
_cell.angle_beta   90.00
_cell.angle_gamma   90.00
#
_symmetry.space_group_name_H-M   'P 1'
#
loop_
_entity.id
_entity.type
_entity.pdbx_description
1 polymer ?
#
loop_
_entity_poly.entity_id
_entity_poly.type
_entity_poly.pdbx_seq_one_letter_code
_entity_poly.pdbx_strand_id
1 'polypeptide(L)'
;MKNRQITDYFNAICEFRQVHPVVKGQPLRTNDAGMMTVRDALNGFKDSLQNKYREFSGTNLSVEISRGITNLPHVLYACILPPGQLVPNGIYTVICFDVLGRGALVGCVESKVTSKGLKTVLRKKGPGLLPIDVDGASERTKYNNVFVNPKEFYYPLEDSEMLERHIAESLELAFTLLTL
;
A
#
# COMPACT_ATOMS: atom_id res chain seq x y z
N MET A 1 6.43 -18.19 18.18
CA MET A 1 5.58 -17.11 17.65
C MET A 1 4.61 -17.73 16.65
N LYS A 2 3.29 -17.48 16.77
CA LYS A 2 2.33 -17.93 15.75
C LYS A 2 2.66 -17.22 14.44
N ASN A 3 2.86 -17.98 13.36
CA ASN A 3 3.04 -17.42 12.03
C ASN A 3 1.68 -16.83 11.61
N ARG A 4 1.51 -15.51 11.74
CA ARG A 4 0.27 -14.82 11.32
C ARG A 4 0.24 -14.77 9.79
N GLN A 5 -0.94 -14.93 9.22
CA GLN A 5 -1.11 -14.90 7.77
C GLN A 5 -1.15 -13.45 7.25
N ILE A 6 -0.97 -13.27 5.93
CA ILE A 6 -1.10 -11.97 5.25
C ILE A 6 -2.43 -11.29 5.59
N THR A 7 -3.51 -12.07 5.69
CA THR A 7 -4.87 -11.61 6.06
C THR A 7 -4.90 -11.00 7.46
N ASP A 8 -4.27 -11.64 8.45
CA ASP A 8 -4.23 -11.15 9.84
C ASP A 8 -3.60 -9.75 9.92
N TYR A 9 -2.49 -9.55 9.21
CA TYR A 9 -1.79 -8.28 9.20
C TYR A 9 -2.56 -7.21 8.41
N PHE A 10 -3.15 -7.59 7.26
CA PHE A 10 -4.02 -6.70 6.50
C PHE A 10 -5.17 -6.18 7.36
N ASN A 11 -5.87 -7.09 8.04
CA ASN A 11 -7.01 -6.77 8.89
C ASN A 11 -6.60 -5.90 10.08
N ALA A 12 -5.49 -6.21 10.74
CA ALA A 12 -4.98 -5.39 11.85
C ALA A 12 -4.65 -3.94 11.43
N ILE A 13 -4.14 -3.73 10.21
CA ILE A 13 -3.86 -2.38 9.68
C ILE A 13 -5.17 -1.63 9.40
N CYS A 14 -6.18 -2.33 8.85
CA CYS A 14 -7.52 -1.77 8.63
C CYS A 14 -8.19 -1.38 9.97
N GLU A 15 -8.20 -2.28 10.95
CA GLU A 15 -8.75 -2.04 12.29
C GLU A 15 -8.11 -0.84 12.96
N PHE A 16 -6.77 -0.74 12.92
CA PHE A 16 -6.05 0.42 13.43
C PHE A 16 -6.58 1.71 12.80
N ARG A 17 -6.83 1.71 11.48
CA ARG A 17 -7.27 2.90 10.77
C ARG A 17 -8.76 3.22 10.98
N GLN A 18 -9.58 2.23 11.31
CA GLN A 18 -10.96 2.46 11.78
C GLN A 18 -10.98 3.18 13.13
N VAL A 19 -10.06 2.84 14.04
CA VAL A 19 -9.90 3.51 15.34
C VAL A 19 -9.22 4.87 15.20
N HIS A 20 -8.31 5.01 14.24
CA HIS A 20 -7.52 6.23 14.01
C HIS A 20 -7.68 6.76 12.57
N PRO A 21 -8.91 7.17 12.17
CA PRO A 21 -9.17 7.66 10.83
C PRO A 21 -8.34 8.92 10.54
N VAL A 22 -8.00 9.14 9.28
CA VAL A 22 -7.25 10.34 8.90
C VAL A 22 -8.13 11.58 9.06
N VAL A 23 -7.73 12.47 9.96
CA VAL A 23 -8.39 13.77 10.16
C VAL A 23 -7.42 14.89 9.81
N LYS A 24 -7.88 15.85 8.98
CA LYS A 24 -7.06 16.99 8.55
C LYS A 24 -6.65 17.82 9.77
N GLY A 25 -5.34 18.09 9.90
CA GLY A 25 -4.79 18.87 11.00
C GLY A 25 -4.51 18.07 12.28
N GLN A 26 -4.80 16.76 12.30
CA GLN A 26 -4.57 15.89 13.46
C GLN A 26 -3.64 14.73 13.07
N PRO A 27 -2.32 14.97 12.94
CA PRO A 27 -1.37 13.91 12.63
C PRO A 27 -1.21 12.97 13.83
N LEU A 28 -1.10 11.67 13.56
CA LEU A 28 -0.73 10.67 14.56
C LEU A 28 0.77 10.68 14.75
N ARG A 29 1.23 10.91 15.99
CA ARG A 29 2.67 10.95 16.27
C ARG A 29 3.17 9.53 16.45
N THR A 30 4.32 9.26 15.86
CA THR A 30 4.88 7.90 15.83
C THR A 30 5.33 7.39 17.22
N ASN A 31 5.44 8.26 18.22
CA ASN A 31 5.78 7.90 19.60
C ASN A 31 4.57 7.73 20.53
N ASP A 32 3.34 7.87 20.03
CA ASP A 32 2.13 7.63 20.83
C ASP A 32 2.00 6.13 21.16
N ALA A 33 1.59 5.79 22.39
CA ALA A 33 1.54 4.41 22.88
C ALA A 33 0.68 3.47 22.00
N GLY A 34 -0.37 4.01 21.36
CA GLY A 34 -1.23 3.28 20.43
C GLY A 34 -0.59 2.93 19.08
N MET A 35 0.62 3.41 18.77
CA MET A 35 1.29 3.20 17.48
C MET A 35 2.14 1.92 17.42
N MET A 36 2.41 1.28 18.55
CA MET A 36 3.21 0.05 18.57
C MET A 36 2.51 -1.07 17.79
N THR A 37 1.20 -1.19 17.95
CA THR A 37 0.40 -2.25 17.30
C THR A 37 0.40 -2.15 15.78
N VAL A 38 0.24 -0.94 15.21
CA VAL A 38 0.26 -0.76 13.75
C VAL A 38 1.66 -0.95 13.17
N ARG A 39 2.72 -0.58 13.90
CA ARG A 39 4.10 -0.82 13.47
C ARG A 39 4.40 -2.31 13.42
N ASP A 40 4.00 -3.05 14.44
CA ASP A 40 4.16 -4.50 14.48
C ASP A 40 3.35 -5.16 13.35
N ALA A 41 2.13 -4.67 13.09
CA ALA A 41 1.31 -5.15 11.99
C ALA A 41 1.96 -4.86 10.62
N LEU A 42 2.46 -3.65 10.38
CA LEU A 42 3.14 -3.29 9.13
C LEU A 42 4.45 -4.05 8.93
N ASN A 43 5.25 -4.25 9.98
CA ASN A 43 6.48 -5.05 9.88
C ASN A 43 6.17 -6.52 9.61
N GLY A 44 5.20 -7.10 10.31
CA GLY A 44 4.78 -8.48 10.03
C GLY A 44 4.18 -8.64 8.63
N PHE A 45 3.47 -7.63 8.13
CA PHE A 45 3.01 -7.58 6.74
C PHE A 45 4.18 -7.52 5.76
N LYS A 46 5.16 -6.64 6.03
CA LYS A 46 6.41 -6.55 5.24
C LYS A 46 7.10 -7.90 5.17
N ASP A 47 7.31 -8.56 6.29
CA ASP A 47 8.04 -9.83 6.35
C ASP A 47 7.27 -10.93 5.61
N SER A 48 5.93 -10.96 5.74
CA SER A 48 5.08 -11.90 5.02
C SER A 48 5.15 -11.71 3.50
N LEU A 49 5.08 -10.46 3.04
CA LEU A 49 5.24 -10.12 1.62
C LEU A 49 6.65 -10.41 1.13
N GLN A 50 7.68 -10.07 1.90
CA GLN A 50 9.08 -10.27 1.53
C GLN A 50 9.43 -11.76 1.44
N ASN A 51 8.87 -12.60 2.29
CA ASN A 51 9.04 -14.05 2.23
C ASN A 51 8.34 -14.64 1.00
N LYS A 52 7.14 -14.17 0.68
CA LYS A 52 6.33 -14.69 -0.43
C LYS A 52 6.82 -14.23 -1.79
N TYR A 53 7.16 -12.95 -1.91
CA TYR A 53 7.61 -12.31 -3.15
C TYR A 53 9.10 -12.00 -3.12
N ARG A 54 9.89 -12.79 -2.39
CA ARG A 54 11.35 -12.59 -2.32
C ARG A 54 11.98 -12.54 -3.72
N GLU A 55 11.48 -13.40 -4.59
CA GLU A 55 11.90 -13.53 -5.97
C GLU A 55 10.66 -13.58 -6.86
N PHE A 56 10.73 -12.91 -8.01
CA PHE A 56 9.70 -12.96 -9.04
C PHE A 56 10.38 -13.07 -10.40
N SER A 57 10.06 -14.11 -11.17
CA SER A 57 10.67 -14.37 -12.49
C SER A 57 12.21 -14.32 -12.49
N GLY A 58 12.86 -14.97 -11.52
CA GLY A 58 14.33 -14.99 -11.42
C GLY A 58 14.96 -13.74 -10.80
N THR A 59 14.14 -12.76 -10.38
CA THR A 59 14.61 -11.45 -9.92
C THR A 59 14.27 -11.20 -8.46
N ASN A 60 15.27 -10.82 -7.66
CA ASN A 60 15.07 -10.47 -6.26
C ASN A 60 14.27 -9.16 -6.11
N LEU A 61 13.24 -9.19 -5.26
CA LEU A 61 12.44 -8.02 -4.91
C LEU A 61 12.72 -7.57 -3.47
N SER A 62 12.46 -6.31 -3.19
CA SER A 62 12.45 -5.78 -1.82
C SER A 62 11.06 -5.24 -1.45
N VAL A 63 10.73 -5.27 -0.16
CA VAL A 63 9.48 -4.72 0.36
C VAL A 63 9.76 -3.52 1.25
N GLU A 64 9.12 -2.39 0.95
CA GLU A 64 9.15 -1.17 1.75
C GLU A 64 7.76 -0.86 2.32
N ILE A 65 7.70 -0.26 3.49
CA ILE A 65 6.45 0.07 4.18
C ILE A 65 6.45 1.51 4.68
N SER A 66 5.25 2.03 4.95
CA SER A 66 5.10 3.31 5.66
C SER A 66 5.71 3.24 7.06
N ARG A 67 6.75 4.04 7.34
CA ARG A 67 7.40 4.11 8.67
C ARG A 67 7.11 5.41 9.42
N GLY A 68 7.16 6.55 8.73
CA GLY A 68 7.05 7.88 9.34
C GLY A 68 8.26 8.23 10.23
N ILE A 69 8.75 9.47 10.17
CA ILE A 69 9.86 9.93 11.04
C ILE A 69 9.29 10.51 12.33
N THR A 70 8.47 11.56 12.21
CA THR A 70 7.79 12.19 13.34
C THR A 70 6.33 11.76 13.42
N ASN A 71 5.64 11.78 12.28
CA ASN A 71 4.23 11.45 12.15
C ASN A 71 4.05 10.23 11.26
N LEU A 72 3.05 9.42 11.60
CA LEU A 72 2.63 8.31 10.76
C LEU A 72 2.02 8.88 9.46
N PRO A 73 2.36 8.32 8.28
CA PRO A 73 1.71 8.73 7.05
C PRO A 73 0.19 8.60 7.13
N HIS A 74 -0.53 9.55 6.53
CA HIS A 74 -2.00 9.47 6.44
C HIS A 74 -2.44 8.21 5.69
N VAL A 75 -1.74 7.86 4.62
CA VAL A 75 -1.97 6.62 3.87
C VAL A 75 -0.86 5.66 4.23
N LEU A 76 -1.23 4.52 4.84
CA LEU A 76 -0.30 3.43 5.11
C LEU A 76 -0.14 2.61 3.84
N TYR A 77 1.04 2.04 3.65
CA TYR A 77 1.30 1.24 2.46
C TYR A 77 2.36 0.18 2.69
N ALA A 78 2.35 -0.81 1.79
CA ALA A 78 3.47 -1.69 1.51
C ALA A 78 3.75 -1.68 -0.01
N CYS A 79 4.99 -1.40 -0.40
CA CYS A 79 5.46 -1.42 -1.77
C CYS A 79 6.36 -2.65 -1.98
N ILE A 80 6.14 -3.38 -3.07
CA ILE A 80 6.98 -4.48 -3.53
C ILE A 80 7.76 -3.96 -4.75
N LEU A 81 9.07 -3.83 -4.58
CA LEU A 81 9.97 -3.10 -5.46
C LEU A 81 10.84 -4.06 -6.29
N PRO A 82 10.79 -3.97 -7.63
CA PRO A 82 11.81 -4.54 -8.49
C PRO A 82 13.21 -3.91 -8.24
N PRO A 83 14.31 -4.56 -8.67
CA PRO A 83 15.65 -4.01 -8.50
C PRO A 83 15.80 -2.59 -9.07
N GLY A 84 16.53 -1.75 -8.34
CA GLY A 84 16.78 -0.37 -8.73
C GLY A 84 15.57 0.56 -8.57
N GLN A 85 14.39 0.06 -8.21
CA GLN A 85 13.20 0.87 -7.97
C GLN A 85 13.17 1.39 -6.54
N LEU A 86 12.74 2.64 -6.38
CA LEU A 86 12.54 3.28 -5.09
C LEU A 86 11.12 3.86 -5.02
N VAL A 87 10.52 3.88 -3.83
CA VAL A 87 9.22 4.52 -3.59
C VAL A 87 9.14 5.94 -4.20
N PRO A 88 10.12 6.85 -4.00
CA PRO A 88 10.09 8.18 -4.60
C PRO A 88 10.44 8.21 -6.10
N ASN A 89 10.98 7.15 -6.70
CA ASN A 89 11.39 7.15 -8.10
C ASN A 89 11.40 5.72 -8.64
N GLY A 90 10.25 5.23 -9.07
CA GLY A 90 10.17 3.89 -9.64
C GLY A 90 8.77 3.48 -10.09
N ILE A 91 8.71 2.31 -10.69
CA ILE A 91 7.51 1.58 -11.08
C ILE A 91 7.47 0.30 -10.26
N TYR A 92 6.39 0.09 -9.52
CA TYR A 92 6.31 -1.00 -8.54
C TYR A 92 4.87 -1.37 -8.22
N THR A 93 4.68 -2.50 -7.53
CA THR A 93 3.39 -2.87 -6.98
C THR A 93 3.22 -2.28 -5.58
N VAL A 94 2.06 -1.73 -5.27
CA VAL A 94 1.76 -1.16 -3.94
C VAL A 94 0.41 -1.63 -3.42
N ILE A 95 0.33 -1.81 -2.11
CA ILE A 95 -0.89 -1.96 -1.32
C ILE A 95 -1.04 -0.69 -0.50
N CYS A 96 -2.03 0.15 -0.82
CA CYS A 96 -2.33 1.38 -0.09
C CYS A 96 -3.61 1.18 0.74
N PHE A 97 -3.54 1.37 2.05
CA PHE A 97 -4.69 1.20 2.94
C PHE A 97 -5.60 2.42 2.93
N ASP A 98 -6.90 2.16 2.95
CA ASP A 98 -7.97 3.18 3.01
C ASP A 98 -7.80 4.10 4.22
N VAL A 99 -8.03 5.40 4.05
CA VAL A 99 -7.86 6.39 5.12
C VAL A 99 -8.85 6.26 6.29
N LEU A 100 -9.91 5.45 6.14
CA LEU A 100 -10.88 5.11 7.17
C LEU A 100 -10.81 3.62 7.59
N GLY A 101 -9.86 2.86 7.05
CA GLY A 101 -9.68 1.44 7.40
C GLY A 101 -10.74 0.50 6.81
N ARG A 102 -11.38 0.88 5.70
CA ARG A 102 -12.39 0.03 5.01
C ARG A 102 -11.77 -1.08 4.16
N GLY A 103 -10.45 -1.09 4.00
CA GLY A 103 -9.73 -2.02 3.14
C GLY A 103 -8.45 -1.41 2.57
N ALA A 104 -8.08 -1.82 1.35
CA ALA A 104 -6.92 -1.31 0.62
C ALA A 104 -7.15 -1.26 -0.88
N LEU A 105 -6.38 -0.42 -1.55
CA LEU A 105 -6.26 -0.34 -3.00
C LEU A 105 -4.90 -0.91 -3.41
N VAL A 106 -4.91 -1.87 -4.32
CA VAL A 106 -3.72 -2.60 -4.74
C VAL A 106 -3.51 -2.45 -6.24
N GLY A 107 -2.27 -2.28 -6.66
CA GLY A 107 -1.93 -2.33 -8.08
C GLY A 107 -0.50 -1.91 -8.39
N CYS A 108 -0.15 -1.97 -9.67
CA CYS A 108 1.06 -1.38 -10.22
C CYS A 108 0.90 0.15 -10.29
N VAL A 109 1.91 0.87 -9.86
CA VAL A 109 1.95 2.34 -9.83
C VAL A 109 3.28 2.85 -10.38
N GLU A 110 3.28 4.10 -10.82
CA GLU A 110 4.49 4.91 -10.83
C GLU A 110 4.60 5.74 -9.55
N SER A 111 5.83 6.10 -9.19
CA SER A 111 6.08 7.07 -8.13
C SER A 111 5.31 8.36 -8.39
N LYS A 112 4.54 8.78 -7.39
CA LYS A 112 3.91 10.10 -7.40
C LYS A 112 4.92 11.26 -7.41
N VAL A 113 6.11 11.05 -6.83
CA VAL A 113 7.15 12.09 -6.73
C VAL A 113 7.85 12.29 -8.06
N THR A 114 8.03 11.21 -8.82
CA THR A 114 8.69 11.22 -10.13
C THR A 114 7.89 10.39 -11.10
N SER A 115 6.92 11.04 -11.75
CA SER A 115 6.10 10.43 -12.80
C SER A 115 6.98 9.96 -13.95
N LYS A 116 6.64 8.80 -14.50
CA LYS A 116 7.27 8.16 -15.67
C LYS A 116 6.35 8.19 -16.89
N GLY A 117 5.19 8.86 -16.80
CA GLY A 117 4.21 8.97 -17.87
C GLY A 117 3.40 7.71 -18.09
N LEU A 118 3.27 6.84 -17.08
CA LEU A 118 2.43 5.64 -17.18
C LEU A 118 0.95 6.02 -17.38
N LYS A 119 0.26 5.24 -18.21
CA LYS A 119 -1.20 5.38 -18.37
C LYS A 119 -1.90 4.82 -17.13
N THR A 120 -2.41 5.71 -16.28
CA THR A 120 -3.12 5.34 -15.05
C THR A 120 -4.65 5.40 -15.21
N VAL A 121 -5.35 4.72 -14.30
CA VAL A 121 -6.80 4.75 -14.19
C VAL A 121 -7.21 5.92 -13.30
N LEU A 122 -8.04 6.81 -13.87
CA LEU A 122 -8.62 7.93 -13.16
C LEU A 122 -9.84 7.48 -12.35
N ARG A 123 -9.63 7.17 -11.06
CA ARG A 123 -10.68 6.72 -10.13
C ARG A 123 -11.48 7.86 -9.52
N LYS A 124 -10.81 8.93 -9.11
CA LYS A 124 -11.45 10.09 -8.45
C LYS A 124 -11.51 11.29 -9.39
N LYS A 125 -12.73 11.71 -9.74
CA LYS A 125 -13.03 12.94 -10.50
C LYS A 125 -13.86 13.88 -9.62
N GLY A 126 -13.20 14.75 -8.87
CA GLY A 126 -13.86 15.72 -7.99
C GLY A 126 -14.16 15.20 -6.57
N PRO A 127 -15.18 15.74 -5.88
CA PRO A 127 -15.43 15.49 -4.45
C PRO A 127 -16.16 14.16 -4.16
N GLY A 128 -16.41 13.33 -5.17
CA GLY A 128 -17.11 12.05 -5.02
C GLY A 128 -16.42 11.14 -3.99
N LEU A 129 -17.24 10.45 -3.20
CA LEU A 129 -16.77 9.45 -2.25
C LEU A 129 -16.36 8.17 -2.99
N LEU A 130 -15.22 7.61 -2.60
CA LEU A 130 -14.78 6.29 -3.06
C LEU A 130 -15.03 5.24 -1.96
N PRO A 131 -15.33 3.98 -2.34
CA PRO A 131 -15.43 2.89 -1.37
C PRO A 131 -14.09 2.66 -0.65
N ILE A 132 -12.99 2.72 -1.41
CA ILE A 132 -11.62 2.79 -0.89
C ILE A 132 -10.98 4.10 -1.34
N ASP A 133 -10.67 4.98 -0.39
CA ASP A 133 -10.02 6.27 -0.59
C ASP A 133 -8.60 6.23 -0.02
N VAL A 134 -7.61 6.33 -0.91
CA VAL A 134 -6.18 6.40 -0.57
C VAL A 134 -5.61 7.80 -0.82
N ASP A 135 -6.44 8.84 -0.71
CA ASP A 135 -6.01 10.22 -0.63
C ASP A 135 -5.91 10.68 0.83
N GLY A 136 -4.70 10.88 1.32
CA GLY A 136 -4.46 11.49 2.62
C GLY A 136 -4.91 12.96 2.67
N ALA A 137 -4.86 13.53 3.88
CA ALA A 137 -5.36 14.88 4.12
C ALA A 137 -4.54 16.03 3.49
N SER A 138 -3.43 15.73 2.78
CA SER A 138 -2.59 16.74 2.12
C SER A 138 -2.46 16.48 0.62
N GLU A 139 -2.17 17.52 -0.16
CA GLU A 139 -1.95 17.40 -1.62
C GLU A 139 -0.82 16.43 -1.98
N ARG A 140 0.19 16.34 -1.11
CA ARG A 140 1.31 15.39 -1.28
C ARG A 140 0.86 13.93 -1.17
N THR A 141 -0.26 13.65 -0.48
CA THR A 141 -0.72 12.29 -0.17
C THR A 141 -1.96 11.84 -0.95
N LYS A 142 -2.26 12.48 -2.09
CA LYS A 142 -3.29 12.02 -3.06
C LYS A 142 -2.80 10.86 -3.95
N TYR A 143 -3.25 9.62 -3.74
CA TYR A 143 -2.78 8.45 -4.49
C TYR A 143 -3.88 7.75 -5.32
N ASN A 144 -5.15 8.14 -5.24
CA ASN A 144 -6.24 7.38 -5.88
C ASN A 144 -6.09 7.16 -7.39
N ASN A 145 -5.30 8.00 -8.07
CA ASN A 145 -5.19 8.05 -9.54
C ASN A 145 -3.79 7.67 -10.07
N VAL A 146 -2.90 7.11 -9.24
CA VAL A 146 -1.53 6.74 -9.67
C VAL A 146 -1.39 5.28 -10.14
N PHE A 147 -2.50 4.54 -10.17
CA PHE A 147 -2.51 3.10 -10.44
C PHE A 147 -2.76 2.80 -11.91
N VAL A 148 -1.97 1.89 -12.48
CA VAL A 148 -2.18 1.32 -13.81
C VAL A 148 -3.32 0.30 -13.80
N ASN A 149 -3.34 -0.58 -12.80
CA ASN A 149 -4.36 -1.62 -12.64
C ASN A 149 -4.92 -1.66 -11.19
N PRO A 150 -5.65 -0.62 -10.75
CA PRO A 150 -6.17 -0.59 -9.39
C PRO A 150 -7.23 -1.67 -9.14
N LYS A 151 -7.16 -2.32 -7.98
CA LYS A 151 -8.21 -3.19 -7.46
C LYS A 151 -8.42 -2.96 -5.97
N GLU A 152 -9.68 -2.94 -5.58
CA GLU A 152 -10.12 -2.72 -4.20
C GLU A 152 -10.23 -4.07 -3.47
N PHE A 153 -9.75 -4.11 -2.23
CA PHE A 153 -9.87 -5.22 -1.31
C PHE A 153 -10.47 -4.69 -0.01
N TYR A 154 -11.51 -5.35 0.50
CA TYR A 154 -12.28 -4.85 1.62
C TYR A 154 -11.93 -5.56 2.92
N TYR A 155 -12.09 -4.84 4.03
CA TYR A 155 -12.06 -5.41 5.37
C TYR A 155 -13.45 -5.96 5.75
N PRO A 156 -13.54 -7.10 6.46
CA PRO A 156 -12.43 -8.01 6.75
C PRO A 156 -12.01 -8.78 5.49
N LEU A 157 -10.71 -9.00 5.35
CA LEU A 157 -10.17 -9.89 4.33
C LEU A 157 -10.18 -11.33 4.89
N GLU A 158 -11.10 -12.15 4.39
CA GLU A 158 -11.30 -13.54 4.83
C GLU A 158 -10.20 -14.48 4.32
N ASP A 159 -9.82 -14.34 3.05
CA ASP A 159 -8.74 -15.07 2.40
C ASP A 159 -7.81 -14.13 1.60
N SER A 160 -6.57 -14.56 1.35
CA SER A 160 -5.60 -13.78 0.59
C SER A 160 -5.46 -14.19 -0.87
N GLU A 161 -6.20 -15.20 -1.37
CA GLU A 161 -5.96 -15.76 -2.71
C GLU A 161 -6.12 -14.70 -3.80
N MET A 162 -7.23 -13.96 -3.74
CA MET A 162 -7.54 -12.90 -4.70
C MET A 162 -6.59 -11.70 -4.60
N LEU A 163 -6.12 -11.41 -3.37
CA LEU A 163 -5.15 -10.35 -3.10
C LEU A 163 -3.80 -10.70 -3.73
N GLU A 164 -3.34 -11.92 -3.47
CA GLU A 164 -2.05 -12.41 -3.94
C GLU A 164 -2.01 -12.57 -5.46
N ARG A 165 -3.09 -13.07 -6.05
CA ARG A 165 -3.20 -13.13 -7.51
C ARG A 165 -3.08 -11.75 -8.15
N HIS A 166 -3.78 -10.75 -7.59
CA HIS A 166 -3.70 -9.38 -8.11
C HIS A 166 -2.32 -8.75 -7.89
N ILE A 167 -1.65 -9.06 -6.78
CA ILE A 167 -0.26 -8.63 -6.56
C ILE A 167 0.65 -9.22 -7.65
N ALA A 168 0.52 -10.50 -7.97
CA ALA A 168 1.31 -11.14 -9.02
C ALA A 168 1.05 -10.49 -10.39
N GLU A 169 -0.21 -10.28 -10.77
CA GLU A 169 -0.58 -9.57 -12.01
C GLU A 169 0.03 -8.15 -12.08
N SER A 170 0.03 -7.43 -10.97
CA SER A 170 0.66 -6.11 -10.88
C SER A 170 2.19 -6.14 -10.94
N LEU A 171 2.83 -7.19 -10.42
CA LEU A 171 4.26 -7.38 -10.55
C LEU A 171 4.64 -7.66 -12.02
N GLU A 172 3.91 -8.52 -12.71
CA GLU A 172 4.12 -8.78 -14.15
C GLU A 172 4.04 -7.49 -14.97
N LEU A 173 3.04 -6.64 -14.68
CA LEU A 173 2.92 -5.33 -15.30
C LEU A 173 4.11 -4.42 -14.99
N ALA A 174 4.54 -4.36 -13.72
CA ALA A 174 5.69 -3.53 -13.34
C ALA A 174 6.96 -3.96 -14.08
N PHE A 175 7.23 -5.26 -14.19
CA PHE A 175 8.37 -5.78 -14.94
C PHE A 175 8.27 -5.47 -16.43
N THR A 176 7.09 -5.67 -17.04
CA THR A 176 6.87 -5.34 -18.45
C THR A 176 7.17 -3.86 -18.73
N LEU A 177 6.68 -2.97 -17.86
CA LEU A 177 6.86 -1.52 -18.00
C LEU A 177 8.30 -1.05 -17.75
N LEU A 178 9.11 -1.81 -17.01
CA LEU A 178 10.51 -1.51 -16.77
C LEU A 178 11.45 -1.96 -17.89
N THR A 179 10.96 -2.83 -18.78
CA THR A 179 11.71 -3.30 -19.96
C THR A 179 11.45 -2.48 -21.23
N LEU A 180 10.49 -1.56 -21.18
CA LEU A 180 10.16 -0.61 -22.26
C LEU A 180 11.09 0.62 -22.19
#